data_AF-T0NBF4-F1
#
_entry.id   AF-T0NBF4-F1
#
_cell.length_a   1.000
_cell.length_b   1.000
_cell.length_c   1.000
_cell.angle_alpha   90.00
_cell.angle_beta   90.00
_cell.angle_gamma   90.00
#
_symmetry.space_group_name_H-M   'P 1'
#
loop_
_entity.id
_entity.type
_entity.pdbx_description
1 polymer ?
#
loop_
_entity_poly.entity_id
_entity_poly.type
_entity_poly.pdbx_seq_one_letter_code
_entity_poly.pdbx_strand_id
1 'polypeptide(L)'
;MYAPGPVKTGEKFTFTRDGSVHFDCFVSKRRQEVSPEKQEDLRILANILDSELQHLLNILALQNTPESVKEKVRVKYKDVEKAAGETTRMISEL
;
A
#
# COMPACT_ATOMS: atom_id res chain seq x y z
N MET A 1 12.15 4.41 29.51
CA MET A 1 10.83 4.52 28.85
C MET A 1 11.09 4.82 27.38
N TYR A 2 10.89 3.85 26.49
CA TYR A 2 11.02 4.08 25.05
C TYR A 2 9.74 4.76 24.56
N ALA A 3 9.83 6.06 24.25
CA ALA A 3 8.79 6.72 23.48
C ALA A 3 8.84 6.15 22.05
N PRO A 4 7.70 5.73 21.46
CA PRO A 4 7.70 5.35 20.05
C PRO A 4 8.05 6.60 19.25
N GLY A 5 9.19 6.55 18.55
CA GLY A 5 9.61 7.62 17.66
C GLY A 5 8.56 7.88 16.58
N PRO A 6 8.54 9.07 15.97
CA PRO A 6 7.62 9.37 14.88
C PRO A 6 7.77 8.31 13.79
N VAL A 7 6.66 7.63 13.45
CA VAL A 7 6.60 6.71 12.31
C VAL A 7 7.19 7.44 11.12
N LYS A 8 8.28 6.91 10.55
CA LYS A 8 8.90 7.51 9.37
C LYS A 8 7.85 7.42 8.26
N THR A 9 7.31 8.58 7.89
CA THR A 9 6.25 8.81 6.89
C THR A 9 6.65 8.45 5.45
N GLY A 10 7.47 7.41 5.27
CA GLY A 10 7.88 6.83 3.98
C GLY A 10 7.79 5.31 3.94
N GLU A 11 7.32 4.66 5.01
CA GLU A 11 7.10 3.21 5.02
C GLU A 11 5.77 2.86 4.33
N LYS A 12 5.81 1.86 3.44
CA LYS A 12 4.64 1.38 2.71
C LYS A 12 3.87 0.37 3.55
N PHE A 13 2.62 0.70 3.87
CA PHE A 13 1.70 -0.18 4.57
C PHE A 13 0.56 -0.58 3.66
N THR A 14 0.16 -1.83 3.74
CA THR A 14 -1.05 -2.31 3.10
C THR A 14 -2.10 -2.73 4.14
N PHE A 15 -3.37 -2.68 3.74
CA PHE A 15 -4.51 -3.00 4.59
C PHE A 15 -4.99 -4.42 4.33
N THR A 16 -4.79 -5.29 5.32
CA THR A 16 -5.29 -6.66 5.32
C THR A 16 -6.53 -6.77 6.20
N ARG A 17 -7.20 -7.94 6.20
CA ARG A 17 -8.35 -8.19 7.09
C ARG A 17 -8.00 -8.05 8.58
N ASP A 18 -6.75 -8.32 8.94
CA ASP A 18 -6.25 -8.25 10.32
C ASP A 18 -5.71 -6.85 10.69
N GLY A 19 -5.76 -5.89 9.76
CA GLY A 19 -5.27 -4.53 9.94
C GLY A 19 -4.12 -4.17 9.01
N SER A 20 -3.44 -3.06 9.34
CA SER A 20 -2.31 -2.53 8.55
C SER A 20 -1.04 -3.34 8.79
N VAL A 21 -0.39 -3.77 7.70
CA VAL A 21 0.86 -4.55 7.74
C VAL A 21 1.87 -3.90 6.79
N HIS A 22 3.15 -3.94 7.14
CA HIS A 22 4.21 -3.50 6.22
C HIS A 22 4.16 -4.31 4.92
N PHE A 23 4.27 -3.61 3.79
CA PHE A 23 4.25 -4.23 2.46
C PHE A 23 5.25 -5.38 2.34
N ASP A 24 6.50 -5.18 2.78
CA ASP A 24 7.54 -6.21 2.69
C ASP A 24 7.21 -7.46 3.52
N CYS A 25 6.69 -7.25 4.74
CA CYS A 25 6.24 -8.35 5.60
C CYS A 25 5.08 -9.12 4.98
N PHE A 26 4.13 -8.40 4.36
CA PHE A 26 2.99 -8.99 3.67
C PHE A 26 3.44 -9.85 2.48
N VAL A 27 4.26 -9.31 1.58
CA VAL A 27 4.75 -10.05 0.40
C VAL A 27 5.63 -11.23 0.80
N SER A 28 6.51 -11.06 1.79
CA SER A 28 7.35 -12.16 2.28
C SER A 28 6.52 -13.31 2.84
N LYS A 29 5.45 -13.01 3.59
CA LYS A 29 4.53 -14.03 4.10
C LYS A 29 3.82 -14.75 2.96
N ARG A 30 3.23 -14.00 2.01
CA ARG A 30 2.51 -14.60 0.87
C ARG A 30 3.43 -15.45 0.00
N ARG A 31 4.70 -15.07 -0.18
CA ARG A 31 5.68 -15.88 -0.94
C ARG A 31 5.88 -17.28 -0.36
N GLN A 32 5.74 -17.45 0.95
CA GLN A 32 5.87 -18.75 1.63
C GLN A 32 4.60 -19.59 1.54
N GLU A 33 3.44 -18.96 1.32
CA GLU A 33 2.12 -19.62 1.32
C GLU A 33 1.64 -19.97 -0.09
N VAL A 34 2.04 -19.17 -1.10
CA VAL A 34 1.55 -19.28 -2.47
C VAL A 34 2.28 -20.41 -3.22
N SER A 35 1.51 -21.21 -3.95
CA SER A 35 2.03 -22.34 -4.73
C SER A 35 2.97 -21.89 -5.87
N PRO A 36 3.93 -22.74 -6.31
CA PRO A 36 4.95 -22.37 -7.30
C PRO A 36 4.38 -21.77 -8.59
N GLU A 37 3.24 -22.28 -9.07
CA GLU A 37 2.59 -21.83 -10.29
C GLU A 37 1.99 -20.41 -10.20
N LYS A 38 1.77 -19.90 -8.99
CA LYS A 38 1.25 -18.55 -8.72
C LYS A 38 2.33 -17.55 -8.27
N GLN A 39 3.60 -17.98 -8.20
CA GLN A 39 4.69 -17.11 -7.75
C GLN A 39 4.94 -15.94 -8.71
N GLU A 40 4.75 -16.12 -10.02
CA GLU A 40 4.87 -15.03 -10.99
C GLU A 40 3.70 -14.04 -10.86
N ASP A 41 2.47 -14.53 -10.64
CA ASP A 41 1.31 -13.68 -10.38
C ASP A 41 1.52 -12.86 -9.10
N LEU A 42 2.04 -13.48 -8.04
CA LEU A 42 2.41 -12.79 -6.81
C LEU A 42 3.46 -11.70 -7.07
N ARG A 43 4.48 -11.98 -7.89
CA ARG A 43 5.52 -11.01 -8.23
C ARG A 43 4.94 -9.81 -8.97
N ILE A 44 4.08 -10.04 -9.95
CA ILE A 44 3.45 -8.98 -10.74
C ILE A 44 2.52 -8.13 -9.87
N LEU A 45 1.64 -8.77 -9.11
CA LEU A 45 0.70 -8.06 -8.22
C LEU A 45 1.43 -7.30 -7.11
N ALA A 46 2.51 -7.86 -6.55
CA ALA A 46 3.32 -7.16 -5.56
C ALA A 46 3.96 -5.88 -6.13
N ASN A 47 4.43 -5.90 -7.38
CA ASN A 47 4.96 -4.70 -8.04
C ASN A 47 3.87 -3.65 -8.27
N ILE A 48 2.65 -4.07 -8.63
CA ILE A 48 1.50 -3.16 -8.78
C ILE A 48 1.19 -2.50 -7.43
N LEU A 49 1.07 -3.30 -6.37
CA LEU A 49 0.81 -2.79 -5.02
C LEU A 49 1.91 -1.84 -4.55
N ASP A 50 3.18 -2.17 -4.79
CA ASP A 50 4.31 -1.31 -4.42
C ASP A 50 4.24 0.09 -5.07
N SER A 51 3.82 0.14 -6.34
CA SER A 51 3.62 1.38 -7.08
C SER A 51 2.42 2.17 -6.54
N GLU A 52 1.32 1.51 -6.21
CA GLU A 52 0.12 2.15 -5.64
C GLU A 52 0.41 2.76 -4.26
N LEU A 53 1.10 2.02 -3.39
CA LEU A 53 1.51 2.51 -2.08
C LEU A 53 2.52 3.66 -2.18
N GLN A 54 3.45 3.61 -3.14
CA GLN A 54 4.34 4.75 -3.41
C GLN A 54 3.55 5.97 -3.86
N HIS A 55 2.52 5.77 -4.70
CA HIS A 55 1.71 6.88 -5.17
C HIS A 55 0.89 7.51 -4.03
N LEU A 56 0.36 6.72 -3.10
CA LEU A 56 -0.26 7.21 -1.87
C LEU A 56 0.70 8.07 -1.05
N LEU A 57 1.93 7.60 -0.81
CA LEU A 57 2.94 8.38 -0.10
C LEU A 57 3.24 9.70 -0.81
N ASN A 58 3.32 9.69 -2.14
CA ASN A 58 3.54 10.90 -2.93
C ASN A 58 2.38 11.89 -2.79
N ILE A 59 1.12 11.39 -2.77
CA ILE A 59 -0.07 12.23 -2.57
C ILE A 59 -0.09 12.81 -1.14
N LEU A 60 0.23 12.00 -0.13
CA LEU A 60 0.31 12.44 1.27
C LEU A 60 1.42 13.47 1.52
N ALA A 61 2.50 13.40 0.73
CA ALA A 61 3.60 14.36 0.79
C ALA A 61 3.27 15.72 0.16
N LEU A 62 2.12 15.89 -0.51
CA LEU A 62 1.68 17.15 -1.08
C LEU A 62 1.26 18.15 0.03
N GLN A 63 2.24 18.77 0.66
CA GLN A 63 2.03 19.85 1.62
C GLN A 63 1.59 21.15 0.92
N ASN A 64 0.86 22.00 1.63
CA ASN A 64 0.46 23.34 1.17
C ASN A 64 -0.38 23.36 -0.12
N THR A 65 -1.17 22.30 -0.34
CA THR A 65 -2.10 22.21 -1.46
C THR A 65 -3.13 23.36 -1.41
N PRO A 66 -3.25 24.21 -2.45
CA PRO A 66 -4.24 25.28 -2.49
C PRO A 66 -5.68 24.75 -2.34
N GLU A 67 -6.56 25.51 -1.68
CA GLU A 67 -7.94 25.08 -1.44
C GLU A 67 -8.69 24.74 -2.74
N SER A 68 -8.35 25.40 -3.84
CA SER A 68 -8.91 25.17 -5.19
C SER A 68 -8.63 23.78 -5.77
N VAL A 69 -7.60 23.08 -5.30
CA VAL A 69 -7.21 21.74 -5.80
C VAL A 69 -7.25 20.66 -4.71
N LYS A 70 -7.51 21.04 -3.46
CA LYS A 70 -7.54 20.15 -2.30
C LYS A 70 -8.55 19.02 -2.44
N GLU A 71 -9.75 19.32 -2.96
CA GLU A 71 -10.75 18.26 -3.21
C GLU A 71 -10.29 17.29 -4.31
N LYS A 72 -9.59 17.78 -5.34
CA LYS A 72 -9.03 16.92 -6.39
C LYS A 72 -7.95 15.98 -5.84
N VAL A 73 -7.10 16.50 -4.96
CA VAL A 73 -6.09 15.69 -4.24
C VAL A 73 -6.77 14.64 -3.36
N ARG A 74 -7.84 15.00 -2.65
CA ARG A 74 -8.61 14.08 -1.81
C ARG A 74 -9.28 12.96 -2.63
N VAL A 75 -9.86 13.29 -3.78
CA VAL A 75 -10.42 12.29 -4.70
C VAL A 75 -9.32 11.34 -5.16
N LYS A 76 -8.16 11.87 -5.58
CA LYS A 76 -7.04 11.03 -6.01
C LYS A 76 -6.48 10.15 -4.91
N TYR A 77 -6.38 10.64 -3.68
CA TYR A 77 -6.03 9.81 -2.53
C TYR A 77 -6.96 8.61 -2.40
N LYS A 78 -8.28 8.82 -2.45
CA LYS A 78 -9.28 7.74 -2.33
C LYS A 78 -9.24 6.75 -3.48
N ASP A 79 -9.04 7.23 -4.71
CA ASP A 79 -8.92 6.36 -5.89
C ASP A 79 -7.76 5.37 -5.73
N VAL A 80 -6.60 5.87 -5.30
CA VAL A 80 -5.38 5.07 -5.15
C VAL A 80 -5.47 4.18 -3.91
N GLU A 81 -6.07 4.66 -2.82
CA GLU A 81 -6.33 3.86 -1.61
C GLU A 81 -7.21 2.65 -1.93
N LYS A 82 -8.27 2.86 -2.74
CA LYS A 82 -9.14 1.79 -3.21
C LYS A 82 -8.38 0.79 -4.08
N ALA A 83 -7.59 1.26 -5.05
CA ALA A 83 -6.80 0.40 -5.94
C ALA A 83 -5.80 -0.47 -5.14
N ALA A 84 -5.07 0.14 -4.20
CA ALA A 84 -4.16 -0.58 -3.30
C ALA A 84 -4.88 -1.67 -2.48
N GLY A 85 -6.09 -1.36 -1.98
CA GLY A 85 -6.93 -2.32 -1.28
C GLY A 85 -7.39 -3.49 -2.16
N GLU A 86 -7.76 -3.21 -3.42
CA GLU A 86 -8.14 -4.23 -4.40
C GLU A 86 -6.95 -5.14 -4.75
N THR A 87 -5.79 -4.58 -5.06
CA THR A 87 -4.56 -5.35 -5.35
C THR A 87 -4.14 -6.20 -4.15
N THR A 88 -4.25 -5.67 -2.94
CA THR A 88 -3.96 -6.43 -1.71
C THR A 88 -4.89 -7.62 -1.54
N ARG A 89 -6.17 -7.44 -1.88
CA ARG A 89 -7.15 -8.53 -1.87
C ARG A 89 -6.81 -9.58 -2.93
N MET A 90 -6.44 -9.18 -4.14
CA MET A 90 -6.00 -10.13 -5.19
C MET A 90 -4.81 -10.96 -4.72
N ILE A 91 -3.78 -10.32 -4.13
CA ILE A 91 -2.64 -11.03 -3.54
C ILE A 91 -3.07 -11.96 -2.42
N SER A 92 -4.07 -11.58 -1.62
CA SER A 92 -4.62 -12.39 -0.52
C SER A 92 -5.48 -13.57 -1.00
N GLU A 93 -5.90 -13.58 -2.26
CA GLU A 93 -6.71 -14.62 -2.87
C GLU A 93 -5.88 -15.60 -3.75
N LEU A 94 -4.59 -15.30 -3.98
CA LEU A 94 -3.61 -16.25 -4.54
C LEU A 94 -3.43 -17.47 -3.61
#